data_AF-A0A317YMA0-F1
#
_entry.id   AF-A0A317YMA0-F1
#
_cell.length_a   1.000
_cell.length_b   1.000
_cell.length_c   1.000
_cell.angle_alpha   90.00
_cell.angle_beta   90.00
_cell.angle_gamma   90.00
#
_symmetry.space_group_name_H-M   'P 1'
#
loop_
_entity.id
_entity.type
_entity.pdbx_description
1 polymer ?
#
loop_
_entity_poly.entity_id
_entity_poly.type
_entity_poly.pdbx_seq_one_letter_code
_entity_poly.pdbx_strand_id
1 'polypeptide(L)' 'MPRIIHPPRSEHGSLRQPLTAGEMSVFALLDASLEPDWEIYLQPHLNGLRPDFVILNPKVGICVIE' A
#
# COMPACT_ATOMS: atom_id res chain seq x y z
N MET A 1 7.34 -15.77 -4.79
CA MET A 1 5.93 -15.53 -4.42
C MET A 1 5.57 -14.13 -4.87
N PRO A 2 4.32 -13.86 -5.29
CA PRO A 2 3.89 -12.49 -5.54
C PRO A 2 3.95 -11.70 -4.21
N ARG A 3 4.26 -10.40 -4.28
CA ARG A 3 4.26 -9.55 -3.09
C ARG A 3 2.87 -9.44 -2.47
N ILE A 4 2.81 -9.11 -1.19
CA ILE A 4 1.56 -8.83 -0.49
C ILE A 4 1.09 -7.41 -0.85
N ILE A 5 -0.16 -7.30 -1.29
CA ILE A 5 -0.86 -6.03 -1.44
C ILE A 5 -2.21 -6.15 -0.74
N HIS A 6 -2.47 -5.25 0.20
CA HIS A 6 -3.70 -5.29 0.99
C HIS A 6 -4.38 -3.91 1.04
N PRO A 7 -5.69 -3.82 0.73
CA PRO A 7 -6.53 -4.90 0.21
C PRO A 7 -6.07 -5.35 -1.18
N PRO A 8 -6.47 -6.55 -1.64
CA PRO A 8 -6.17 -7.04 -2.98
C PRO A 8 -6.63 -6.07 -4.06
N ARG A 9 -5.95 -6.03 -5.21
CA ARG A 9 -6.27 -5.10 -6.33
C ARG A 9 -7.74 -5.15 -6.77
N SER A 10 -8.38 -6.32 -6.69
CA SER A 10 -9.80 -6.51 -7.01
C SER A 10 -10.74 -5.76 -6.08
N GLU A 11 -10.30 -5.41 -4.87
CA GLU A 11 -11.11 -4.73 -3.85
C GLU A 11 -10.81 -3.23 -3.76
N HIS A 12 -9.89 -2.71 -4.57
CA HIS A 12 -9.54 -1.28 -4.56
C HIS A 12 -10.75 -0.40 -4.92
N GLY A 13 -11.67 -0.90 -5.75
CA GLY A 13 -12.94 -0.21 -6.07
C GLY A 13 -13.94 -0.16 -4.90
N SER A 14 -13.68 -0.87 -3.80
CA SER A 14 -14.51 -0.91 -2.59
C SER A 14 -13.84 -0.27 -1.39
N LEU A 15 -12.72 0.43 -1.59
CA LEU A 15 -12.11 1.25 -0.54
C LEU A 15 -13.12 2.29 -0.03
N ARG A 16 -13.14 2.51 1.28
CA ARG A 16 -14.04 3.51 1.91
C ARG A 16 -13.85 4.89 1.28
N GLN A 17 -12.62 5.25 0.94
CA GLN A 17 -12.30 6.41 0.14
C GLN A 17 -11.60 5.91 -1.12
N PRO A 18 -12.14 6.19 -2.32
CA PRO A 18 -11.45 5.89 -3.56
C PRO A 18 -10.07 6.55 -3.56
N LEU A 19 -9.07 5.86 -4.13
CA LEU A 19 -7.75 6.45 -4.28
C LEU A 19 -7.84 7.71 -5.12
N THR A 20 -7.14 8.76 -4.71
CA THR A 20 -6.94 9.93 -5.57
C THR A 20 -6.06 9.55 -6.79
N ALA A 21 -6.03 10.41 -7.81
CA ALA A 21 -5.14 10.20 -8.95
C ALA A 21 -3.65 10.18 -8.54
N GLY A 22 -3.29 10.96 -7.51
CA GLY A 22 -1.95 10.97 -6.91
C GLY A 22 -1.63 9.64 -6.24
N GLU A 23 -2.50 9.18 -5.33
CA GLU A 23 -2.35 7.88 -4.65
C GLU A 23 -2.29 6.72 -5.65
N MET A 24 -3.12 6.72 -6.69
CA MET A 24 -3.06 5.70 -7.74
C MET A 24 -1.70 5.68 -8.45
N SER A 25 -1.12 6.86 -8.70
CA SER A 25 0.21 6.98 -9.33
C SER A 25 1.32 6.51 -8.40
N VAL A 26 1.25 6.83 -7.10
CA VAL A 26 2.18 6.34 -6.09
C VAL A 26 2.09 4.82 -5.97
N PHE A 27 0.87 4.26 -5.87
CA PHE A 27 0.65 2.82 -5.83
C PHE A 27 1.28 2.13 -7.04
N ALA A 28 1.04 2.63 -8.26
CA ALA A 28 1.62 2.08 -9.47
C ALA A 28 3.16 2.14 -9.46
N LEU A 29 3.75 3.23 -8.97
CA LEU A 29 5.19 3.37 -8.83
C LEU A 29 5.77 2.35 -7.85
N LEU A 30 5.18 2.23 -6.65
CA LEU A 30 5.61 1.28 -5.62
C LEU A 30 5.48 -0.17 -6.13
N ASP A 31 4.36 -0.49 -6.77
CA ASP A 31 4.09 -1.82 -7.28
C ASP A 31 5.07 -2.22 -8.41
N ALA A 32 5.41 -1.28 -9.28
CA ALA A 32 6.37 -1.52 -10.35
C ALA A 32 7.84 -1.56 -9.90
N SER A 33 8.20 -0.82 -8.84
CA SER A 33 9.61 -0.52 -8.52
C SER A 33 10.17 -1.27 -7.33
N LEU A 34 9.35 -1.63 -6.34
CA LEU A 34 9.84 -2.32 -5.15
C LEU A 34 10.19 -3.79 -5.47
N GLU A 35 11.05 -4.39 -4.65
CA GLU A 35 11.34 -5.83 -4.72
C GLU A 35 10.20 -6.69 -4.11
N PRO A 36 10.03 -7.96 -4.51
CA PRO A 36 8.87 -8.78 -4.11
C PRO A 36 8.71 -9.02 -2.59
N ASP A 37 9.75 -8.78 -1.80
CA ASP A 37 9.76 -8.90 -0.35
C ASP A 37 9.17 -7.67 0.36
N TRP A 38 8.90 -6.59 -0.37
CA TRP A 38 8.11 -5.46 0.11
C TRP A 38 6.61 -5.74 0.01
N GLU A 39 5.91 -5.49 1.11
CA GLU A 39 4.46 -5.52 1.21
C GLU A 39 3.89 -4.10 1.09
N ILE A 40 2.72 -3.96 0.47
CA ILE A 40 2.06 -2.66 0.27
C ILE A 40 0.65 -2.70 0.87
N TYR A 41 0.40 -1.83 1.85
CA TYR A 41 -0.90 -1.68 2.48
C TYR A 41 -1.49 -0.32 2.13
N LEU A 42 -2.68 -0.32 1.53
CA LEU A 42 -3.42 0.90 1.17
C LEU A 42 -4.46 1.19 2.23
N GLN A 43 -4.49 2.43 2.74
CA GLN A 43 -5.42 2.89 3.77
C GLN A 43 -5.55 1.92 4.98
N PRO A 44 -4.45 1.33 5.52
CA PRO A 44 -4.57 0.36 6.60
C PRO A 44 -5.06 1.03 7.88
N HIS A 45 -5.72 0.25 8.74
CA HIS A 45 -6.02 0.71 10.10
C HIS A 45 -4.82 0.44 11.01
N LEU A 46 -4.23 1.49 11.59
CA LEU A 46 -3.06 1.38 12.46
C LEU A 46 -3.29 2.20 13.74
N ASN A 47 -3.58 1.53 14.86
CA ASN A 47 -3.79 2.17 16.18
C ASN A 47 -4.76 3.38 16.16
N GLY A 48 -5.85 3.28 15.40
CA GLY A 48 -6.84 4.34 15.26
C GLY A 48 -6.53 5.38 14.17
N LEU A 49 -5.37 5.29 13.54
CA LEU A 49 -5.00 6.07 12.35
C LEU A 49 -5.30 5.31 11.07
N ARG A 50 -5.29 6.04 9.96
CA ARG A 50 -5.46 5.51 8.61
C ARG A 50 -4.57 6.31 7.63
N PRO A 51 -3.27 5.98 7.54
CA PRO A 51 -2.37 6.60 6.57
C PRO A 51 -2.73 6.17 5.14
N ASP A 52 -2.31 6.92 4.13
CA ASP A 52 -2.56 6.56 2.73
C ASP A 52 -1.87 5.25 2.33
N PHE A 53 -0.59 5.10 2.67
CA PHE A 53 0.16 3.85 2.48
C PHE A 53 1.03 3.48 3.68
N VAL A 54 1.15 2.17 3.91
CA VAL A 54 2.22 1.59 4.72
C VAL A 54 2.91 0.52 3.90
N ILE A 55 4.24 0.60 3.78
CA ILE A 55 5.05 -0.46 3.16
C ILE A 55 5.96 -1.10 4.20
N LEU A 56 6.09 -2.43 4.11
CA LEU A 56 6.86 -3.24 5.06
C LEU A 56 7.87 -4.09 4.31
N ASN A 57 9.09 -4.17 4.85
CA ASN A 57 10.09 -5.13 4.42
C ASN A 57 10.79 -5.73 5.65
N PRO A 58 10.91 -7.06 5.76
CA PRO A 58 11.43 -7.72 6.95
C PRO A 58 12.92 -7.43 7.25
N LYS A 59 13.68 -6.96 6.25
CA LYS A 59 15.12 -6.65 6.37
C LYS A 59 15.40 -5.16 6.46
N VAL A 60 14.48 -4.31 6.01
CA VAL A 60 14.69 -2.85 5.92
C VAL A 60 13.86 -2.09 6.95
N GLY A 61 12.60 -2.48 7.17
CA GLY A 61 11.71 -1.84 8.15
C GLY A 61 10.38 -1.40 7.55
N ILE A 62 9.87 -0.28 8.07
CA ILE A 62 8.52 0.24 7.80
C ILE A 62 8.63 1.66 7.25
N CYS A 63 7.84 1.98 6.23
CA CYS A 63 7.65 3.35 5.76
C CYS A 63 6.16 3.67 5.68
N VAL A 64 5.79 4.87 6.13
CA VAL A 64 4.44 5.44 6.07
C VAL A 64 4.48 6.61 5.10
N ILE A 65 3.54 6.66 4.16
CA ILE A 65 3.47 7.68 3.10
C ILE A 65 2.07 8.33 3.16
N GLU A 66 2.05 9.66 3.09
CA GLU A 66 0.88 10.57 3.16
C GLU A 66 1.00 11.66 2.07
#